data_AF-A0A2N2X8P9-F1
#
_entry.id   AF-A0A2N2X8P9-F1
#
_cell.length_a   1.000
_cell.length_b   1.000
_cell.length_c   1.000
_cell.angle_alpha   90.00
_cell.angle_beta   90.00
_cell.angle_gamma   90.00
#
_symmetry.space_group_name_H-M   'P 1'
#
loop_
_entity.id
_entity.type
_entity.pdbx_description
1 polymer ?
#
loop_
_entity_poly.entity_id
_entity_poly.type
_entity_poly.pdbx_seq_one_letter_code
_entity_poly.pdbx_strand_id
1 'polypeptide(L)' 'MNPYKNQSFLKLTVRFASIFFVVVTILKVFISIFKNGGISGMISEYFSAETWMPFLTIQVVMSLIYGLIMAGYYKFIKK' A
#
# COMPACT_ATOMS: atom_id res chain seq x y z
N MET A 1 -11.40 22.88 -12.87
CA MET A 1 -9.93 22.77 -12.90
C MET A 1 -9.53 21.52 -12.13
N ASN A 2 -8.70 20.63 -12.69
CA ASN A 2 -8.37 19.35 -12.06
C ASN A 2 -7.61 19.59 -10.73
N PRO A 3 -8.16 19.21 -9.54
CA PRO A 3 -7.59 19.57 -8.23
C PRO A 3 -6.22 18.92 -7.99
N TYR A 4 -5.83 17.94 -8.80
CA TYR A 4 -4.54 17.26 -8.72
C TYR A 4 -3.42 18.04 -9.42
N LYS A 5 -3.71 18.89 -10.43
CA LYS A 5 -2.66 19.63 -11.17
C LYS A 5 -1.94 20.66 -10.31
N ASN A 6 -2.64 21.26 -9.34
CA ASN A 6 -2.08 22.31 -8.47
C ASN A 6 -1.42 21.77 -7.20
N GLN A 7 -1.44 20.46 -6.95
CA GLN A 7 -0.78 19.87 -5.78
C GLN A 7 0.66 19.43 -6.07
N SER A 8 1.50 19.45 -5.04
CA SER A 8 2.88 18.93 -5.17
C SER A 8 2.83 17.44 -5.54
N PHE A 9 3.76 17.02 -6.40
CA PHE A 9 3.82 15.63 -6.87
C PHE A 9 4.01 14.67 -5.68
N LEU A 10 4.93 15.01 -4.76
CA LEU A 10 5.18 14.24 -3.55
C LEU A 10 3.93 14.10 -2.67
N LYS A 11 3.12 15.16 -2.53
CA LYS A 11 1.86 15.10 -1.76
C LYS A 11 0.88 14.11 -2.38
N LEU A 12 0.78 14.08 -3.71
CA LEU A 12 -0.05 13.11 -4.43
C LEU A 12 0.50 11.68 -4.28
N THR A 13 1.81 11.50 -4.41
CA THR A 13 2.48 10.21 -4.25
C THR A 13 2.19 9.63 -2.87
N VAL A 14 2.42 10.41 -1.80
CA VAL A 14 2.15 9.96 -0.43
C VAL A 14 0.67 9.67 -0.21
N ARG A 15 -0.23 10.49 -0.79
CA ARG A 15 -1.68 10.25 -0.68
C ARG A 15 -2.10 8.94 -1.35
N PHE A 16 -1.66 8.68 -2.58
CA PHE A 16 -2.01 7.44 -3.28
C PHE A 16 -1.32 6.22 -2.66
N ALA A 17 -0.05 6.35 -2.25
CA ALA A 17 0.70 5.30 -1.59
C ALA A 17 0.07 4.91 -0.25
N SER A 18 -0.28 5.89 0.61
CA SER A 18 -0.89 5.61 1.92
C SER A 18 -2.24 4.90 1.81
N ILE A 19 -3.11 5.35 0.90
CA ILE A 19 -4.41 4.70 0.67
C ILE A 19 -4.20 3.25 0.20
N PHE A 20 -3.33 3.04 -0.79
CA PHE A 20 -3.03 1.70 -1.30
C PHE A 20 -2.42 0.80 -0.24
N PHE A 21 -1.47 1.33 0.54
CA PHE A 21 -0.84 0.62 1.66
C PHE A 21 -1.88 0.09 2.63
N VAL A 22 -2.79 0.95 3.10
CA VAL A 22 -3.84 0.56 4.05
C VAL A 22 -4.76 -0.50 3.45
N VAL A 23 -5.27 -0.29 2.24
CA VAL A 23 -6.20 -1.22 1.59
C VAL A 23 -5.58 -2.60 1.38
N VAL A 24 -4.37 -2.67 0.81
CA VAL A 24 -3.70 -3.96 0.54
C VAL A 24 -3.30 -4.65 1.83
N THR A 25 -2.93 -3.90 2.87
CA THR A 25 -2.61 -4.47 4.19
C THR A 25 -3.84 -5.14 4.81
N ILE A 26 -4.99 -4.44 4.82
CA ILE A 26 -6.25 -5.00 5.31
C ILE A 26 -6.63 -6.27 4.53
N LEU A 27 -6.55 -6.21 3.19
CA LEU A 27 -6.87 -7.36 2.35
C LEU A 27 -5.96 -8.57 2.64
N LYS A 28 -4.64 -8.37 2.74
CA LYS A 28 -3.71 -9.47 3.05
C LYS A 28 -3.97 -10.08 4.42
N VAL A 29 -4.15 -9.24 5.45
CA VAL A 29 -4.44 -9.71 6.81
C VAL A 29 -5.75 -10.51 6.82
N PHE A 30 -6.79 -9.99 6.18
CA PHE A 30 -8.08 -10.67 6.07
C PHE A 30 -7.94 -12.02 5.37
N ILE A 31 -7.34 -12.06 4.18
CA ILE A 31 -7.11 -13.30 3.42
C ILE A 31 -6.32 -14.33 4.23
N SER A 32 -5.26 -13.90 4.92
CA SER A 32 -4.41 -14.77 5.73
C SER A 32 -5.16 -15.39 6.91
N ILE A 33 -6.06 -14.64 7.56
CA ILE A 33 -6.93 -15.17 8.63
C ILE A 33 -7.79 -16.34 8.12
N PHE A 34 -8.39 -16.23 6.92
CA PHE A 34 -9.17 -17.33 6.35
C PHE A 34 -8.31 -18.49 5.86
N LYS A 35 -7.12 -18.20 5.32
CA LYS A 35 -6.24 -19.21 4.72
C LYS A 35 -5.48 -20.04 5.76
N ASN A 36 -5.07 -19.43 6.88
CA ASN A 36 -4.11 -20.03 7.82
C ASN A 36 -4.74 -20.43 9.16
N GLY A 37 -6.05 -20.65 9.20
CA GLY A 37 -6.71 -21.14 10.41
C GLY A 37 -6.87 -20.09 11.52
N GLY A 38 -7.12 -18.83 11.13
CA GLY A 38 -7.47 -17.75 12.06
C GLY A 38 -6.32 -16.79 12.38
N ILE A 39 -6.48 -16.07 13.50
CA ILE A 39 -5.58 -14.98 13.90
C ILE A 39 -4.16 -15.49 14.15
N SER A 40 -4.00 -16.65 14.79
CA SER A 40 -2.68 -17.22 15.10
C SER A 40 -1.87 -17.53 13.83
N GLY A 41 -2.52 -18.05 12.78
CA GLY A 41 -1.86 -18.32 11.51
C GLY A 41 -1.44 -17.05 10.76
N MET A 42 -2.24 -15.99 10.84
CA MET A 42 -1.88 -14.68 10.29
C MET A 42 -0.71 -14.03 11.02
N ILE A 43 -0.64 -14.15 12.35
CA ILE A 43 0.50 -13.68 13.14
C ILE A 43 1.77 -14.44 12.74
N SER A 44 1.69 -15.77 12.62
CA SER A 44 2.84 -16.58 12.21
C SER A 44 3.32 -16.23 10.80
N GLU A 45 2.40 -15.94 9.86
CA GLU A 45 2.76 -15.62 8.48
C GLU A 45 3.40 -14.23 8.35
N TYR A 46 2.81 -13.19 8.95
CA TYR A 46 3.20 -11.79 8.67
C TYR A 46 3.79 -11.04 9.86
N PHE A 47 3.59 -11.49 11.09
CA PHE A 47 3.96 -10.74 12.30
C PHE A 47 4.90 -11.52 13.22
N SER A 48 5.57 -12.55 12.69
CA SER A 48 6.67 -13.23 13.39
C SER A 48 7.94 -12.38 13.36
N ALA A 49 8.90 -12.67 14.24
CA ALA A 49 10.18 -11.96 14.32
C ALA A 49 10.95 -11.96 12.99
N GLU A 50 10.79 -13.00 12.17
CA GLU A 50 11.48 -13.17 10.89
C GLU A 50 10.71 -12.56 9.72
N THR A 51 9.38 -12.55 9.77
CA THR A 51 8.53 -12.21 8.62
C THR A 51 7.97 -10.79 8.63
N TRP A 52 7.96 -10.10 9.78
CA TRP A 52 7.37 -8.77 9.89
C TRP A 52 8.10 -7.70 9.06
N MET A 53 9.43 -7.69 9.07
CA MET A 53 10.20 -6.74 8.25
C MET A 53 10.03 -6.98 6.75
N PRO A 54 10.17 -8.23 6.25
CA PRO A 54 9.87 -8.54 4.86
C PRO A 54 8.45 -8.13 4.44
N PHE A 55 7.44 -8.43 5.28
CA PHE A 55 6.06 -8.03 5.03
C PHE A 55 5.95 -6.51 4.88
N LEU A 56 6.43 -5.75 5.87
CA LEU A 56 6.37 -4.30 5.85
C LEU A 56 7.13 -3.69 4.66
N THR A 57 8.33 -4.20 4.37
CA THR A 57 9.18 -3.70 3.29
C THR A 57 8.51 -3.86 1.93
N ILE A 58 7.98 -5.05 1.62
CA ILE A 58 7.24 -5.30 0.37
C ILE A 58 6.05 -4.35 0.28
N GLN A 59 5.33 -4.18 1.38
CA GLN A 59 4.13 -3.37 1.43
C GLN A 59 4.45 -1.88 1.18
N VAL A 60 5.50 -1.35 1.79
CA VAL A 60 5.96 0.02 1.59
C VAL A 60 6.45 0.24 0.16
N VAL A 61 7.30 -0.65 -0.37
CA VAL A 61 7.86 -0.54 -1.72
C VAL A 61 6.75 -0.56 -2.77
N MET A 62 5.84 -1.53 -2.70
CA MET A 62 4.73 -1.63 -3.65
C MET A 62 3.80 -0.41 -3.59
N SER A 63 3.54 0.10 -2.38
CA SER A 63 2.71 1.28 -2.18
C SER A 63 3.36 2.55 -2.72
N LEU A 64 4.68 2.71 -2.54
CA LEU A 64 5.43 3.82 -3.11
C LEU A 64 5.42 3.78 -4.64
N ILE A 65 5.66 2.60 -5.24
CA ILE A 65 5.60 2.43 -6.70
C ILE A 65 4.21 2.80 -7.22
N TYR A 66 3.16 2.26 -6.59
CA TYR A 66 1.77 2.59 -6.95
C TYR A 66 1.50 4.10 -6.83
N GLY A 67 1.93 4.71 -5.73
CA GLY A 67 1.76 6.14 -5.49
C GLY A 67 2.47 7.01 -6.53
N LEU A 68 3.68 6.63 -6.94
CA LEU A 68 4.44 7.32 -7.98
C LEU A 68 3.74 7.24 -9.34
N ILE A 69 3.28 6.05 -9.72
CA ILE A 69 2.56 5.83 -10.99
C ILE A 69 1.26 6.65 -11.00
N MET A 70 0.48 6.60 -9.92
CA MET A 70 -0.80 7.31 -9.84
C MET A 70 -0.61 8.82 -9.79
N ALA A 71 0.35 9.32 -9.02
CA ALA A 71 0.69 10.74 -9.01
C ALA A 71 1.12 11.21 -10.41
N GLY A 72 1.92 10.40 -11.11
CA GLY A 72 2.37 10.70 -12.47
C GLY A 72 1.20 10.76 -13.45
N TYR A 73 0.32 9.75 -13.42
CA TYR A 73 -0.88 9.69 -14.25
C TYR A 73 -1.79 10.90 -14.02
N TYR A 74 -2.15 11.19 -12.77
CA TYR A 74 -3.10 12.28 -12.46
C TYR A 74 -2.52 13.68 -12.69
N LYS A 75 -1.21 13.85 -12.58
CA LYS A 75 -0.57 15.15 -12.74
C LYS A 75 -0.18 15.45 -14.19
N PHE A 76 0.37 14.47 -14.89
CA PHE A 76 0.99 14.68 -16.21
C PHE A 76 0.16 14.16 -17.39
N ILE A 77 -0.61 13.09 -17.20
CA ILE A 77 -1.30 12.40 -18.30
C ILE A 77 -2.78 12.77 -18.36
N LYS A 78 -3.46 12.75 -17.21
CA LYS A 78 -4.89 13.00 -17.12
C LYS A 78 -5.18 14.49 -17.37
N LYS A 79 -5.85 14.77 -18.49
CA LYS A 79 -6.21 16.14 -18.92
C LYS A 79 -7.20 16.80 -17.95
#